data_AF-A0AA91PVI0-F1
#
_entry.id   AF-A0AA91PVI0-F1
#
_cell.length_a   1.000
_cell.length_b   1.000
_cell.length_c   1.000
_cell.angle_alpha   90.00
_cell.angle_beta   90.00
_cell.angle_gamma   90.00
#
_symmetry.space_group_name_H-M   'P 1'
#
loop_
_entity.id
_entity.type
_entity.pdbx_description
1 polymer ?
#
loop_
_entity_poly.entity_id
_entity_poly.type
_entity_poly.pdbx_seq_one_letter_code
_entity_poly.pdbx_strand_id
1 'polypeptide(L)'
;MTKGKKKQTVELDLNKVEKLEHLMPVPKSRQSSITSVESEDGSLKEVLKPPPRKDFEDLASFESYIRDETWDNEFDYCHAHLTYYPPFVLKEVHDDIEKIKPTMNKNSSKFRRNLQHHIQRHLILEMEKCCGFEMDFGKAKMEETPKNIIWRYEDSGDHGFPKEEEDKFNRHWKLELEVSCNNENPLVQVDYKAIPV
;
A
#
# COMPACT_ATOMS: atom_id res chain seq x y z
N MET A 1 -23.24 -29.11 -15.75
CA MET A 1 -22.95 -27.72 -16.15
C MET A 1 -23.05 -26.82 -14.93
N THR A 2 -21.94 -26.64 -14.21
CA THR A 2 -21.85 -25.78 -13.03
C THR A 2 -21.58 -24.34 -13.47
N LYS A 3 -22.57 -23.46 -13.28
CA LYS A 3 -22.43 -22.02 -13.54
C LYS A 3 -21.49 -21.43 -12.47
N GLY A 4 -20.33 -20.94 -12.89
CA GLY A 4 -19.40 -20.23 -12.02
C GLY A 4 -20.06 -18.98 -11.44
N LYS A 5 -20.01 -18.83 -10.11
CA LYS A 5 -20.33 -17.58 -9.41
C LYS A 5 -19.37 -16.52 -9.92
N LYS A 6 -19.87 -15.53 -10.67
CA LYS A 6 -19.13 -14.29 -10.92
C LYS A 6 -18.87 -13.64 -9.56
N LYS A 7 -17.60 -13.56 -9.14
CA LYS A 7 -17.14 -12.71 -8.04
C LYS A 7 -17.51 -11.29 -8.48
N GLN A 8 -18.56 -10.72 -7.90
CA GLN A 8 -19.01 -9.37 -8.22
C GLN A 8 -18.10 -8.43 -7.42
N THR A 9 -16.93 -8.13 -7.97
CA THR A 9 -16.06 -7.06 -7.48
C THR A 9 -16.79 -5.74 -7.73
N VAL A 10 -17.26 -5.10 -6.66
CA VAL A 10 -17.83 -3.75 -6.73
C VAL A 10 -16.65 -2.82 -6.99
N GLU A 11 -16.53 -2.33 -8.23
CA GLU A 11 -15.53 -1.33 -8.57
C GLU A 11 -15.82 -0.03 -7.80
N LEU A 12 -14.81 0.48 -7.12
CA LEU A 12 -14.86 1.75 -6.40
C LEU A 12 -14.88 2.90 -7.39
N ASP A 13 -15.80 3.86 -7.23
CA ASP A 13 -15.79 5.08 -8.02
C ASP A 13 -14.77 6.08 -7.45
N LEU A 14 -13.53 5.95 -7.89
CA LEU A 14 -12.38 6.77 -7.46
C LEU A 14 -12.54 8.28 -7.76
N ASN A 15 -13.53 8.68 -8.56
CA ASN A 15 -13.79 10.09 -8.88
C ASN A 15 -14.74 10.76 -7.87
N LYS A 16 -15.32 10.00 -6.93
CA LYS A 16 -16.23 10.50 -5.89
C LYS A 16 -15.64 10.42 -4.48
N VAL A 17 -14.35 10.11 -4.35
CA VAL A 17 -13.71 10.03 -3.03
C VAL A 17 -13.52 11.44 -2.49
N GLU A 18 -14.03 11.69 -1.28
CA GLU A 18 -13.83 12.95 -0.57
C GLU A 18 -12.36 13.10 -0.15
N LYS A 19 -11.81 14.29 -0.32
CA LYS A 19 -10.46 14.59 0.14
C LYS A 19 -10.45 14.78 1.65
N LEU A 20 -9.39 14.30 2.29
CA LEU A 20 -9.15 14.58 3.69
C LEU A 20 -8.57 16.00 3.80
N GLU A 21 -9.44 17.00 3.92
CA GLU A 21 -9.02 18.41 3.97
C GLU A 21 -8.45 18.83 5.32
N HIS A 22 -8.83 18.13 6.40
CA HIS A 22 -8.45 18.44 7.77
C HIS A 22 -8.11 17.19 8.57
N LEU A 23 -7.10 17.28 9.41
CA LEU A 23 -6.72 16.23 10.37
C LEU A 23 -7.68 16.23 11.55
N MET A 24 -7.92 15.03 12.05
CA MET A 24 -8.66 14.79 13.29
C MET A 24 -7.72 14.31 14.40
N PRO A 25 -8.10 14.45 15.68
CA PRO A 25 -7.34 13.88 16.79
C PRO A 25 -7.11 12.37 16.62
N VAL A 26 -5.99 11.87 17.14
CA VAL A 26 -5.67 10.45 17.13
C VAL A 26 -6.78 9.64 17.81
N PRO A 27 -7.32 8.57 17.17
CA PRO A 27 -8.33 7.72 17.77
C PRO A 27 -7.86 7.08 19.09
N LYS A 28 -8.78 6.97 20.06
CA LYS A 28 -8.48 6.32 21.36
C LYS A 28 -8.15 4.83 21.22
N SER A 29 -8.62 4.16 20.16
CA SER A 29 -8.27 2.78 19.82
C SER A 29 -6.76 2.58 19.75
N ARG A 30 -6.02 3.55 19.18
CA ARG A 30 -4.56 3.50 19.02
C ARG A 30 -3.79 3.45 20.34
N GLN A 31 -4.33 4.05 21.42
CA GLN A 31 -3.66 4.04 22.73
C GLN A 31 -3.44 2.61 23.27
N SER A 32 -4.26 1.65 22.82
CA SER A 32 -4.14 0.24 23.21
C SER A 32 -2.95 -0.48 22.54
N SER A 33 -2.36 0.11 21.50
CA SER A 33 -1.23 -0.46 20.74
C SER A 33 0.15 -0.02 21.26
N ILE A 34 0.17 0.87 22.26
CA ILE A 34 1.39 1.36 22.90
C ILE A 34 1.86 0.31 23.91
N THR A 35 3.13 -0.08 23.83
CA THR A 35 3.76 -0.96 24.83
C THR A 35 4.99 -0.32 25.43
N SER A 36 5.13 -0.41 26.76
CA SER A 36 6.33 0.04 27.46
C SER A 36 7.43 -1.01 27.32
N VAL A 37 8.57 -0.61 26.77
CA VAL A 37 9.80 -1.41 26.72
C VAL A 37 10.87 -0.76 27.60
N GLU A 38 11.56 -1.55 28.41
CA GLU A 38 12.73 -1.06 29.16
C GLU A 38 13.90 -0.89 28.18
N SER A 39 14.43 0.34 28.11
CA SER A 39 15.66 0.65 27.40
C SER A 39 16.87 0.22 28.23
N GLU A 40 18.03 0.05 27.57
CA GLU A 40 19.29 -0.36 28.22
C GLU A 40 19.71 0.55 29.38
N ASP A 41 19.26 1.82 29.39
CA ASP A 41 19.50 2.80 30.45
C ASP A 41 18.54 2.69 31.64
N GLY A 42 17.65 1.67 31.67
CA GLY A 42 16.63 1.48 32.71
C GLY A 42 15.43 2.43 32.61
N SER A 43 15.29 3.18 31.51
CA SER A 43 14.12 4.03 31.24
C SER A 43 13.05 3.25 30.46
N LEU A 44 11.78 3.41 30.85
CA LEU A 44 10.63 2.87 30.10
C LEU A 44 10.35 3.78 28.91
N LYS A 45 10.52 3.25 27.69
CA LYS A 45 10.07 3.91 26.45
C LYS A 45 8.76 3.30 26.00
N GLU A 46 7.79 4.15 25.73
CA GLU A 46 6.57 3.74 25.04
C GLU A 46 6.89 3.54 23.56
N VAL A 47 6.78 2.30 23.08
CA VAL A 47 6.99 1.94 21.68
C VAL A 47 5.65 1.46 21.12
N LEU A 48 5.23 2.09 20.03
CA LEU A 48 4.08 1.67 19.26
C LEU A 48 4.44 0.37 18.53
N LYS A 49 3.63 -0.69 18.72
CA LYS A 49 3.79 -1.91 17.93
C LYS A 49 3.56 -1.62 16.44
N PRO A 50 4.13 -2.40 15.52
CA PRO A 50 3.75 -2.28 14.11
C PRO A 50 2.26 -2.63 13.94
N PRO A 51 1.55 -1.95 13.02
CA PRO A 51 0.14 -2.23 12.77
C PRO A 51 -0.07 -3.69 12.33
N PRO A 52 -1.21 -4.30 12.66
CA PRO A 52 -1.51 -5.67 12.25
C PRO A 52 -1.63 -5.74 10.73
N ARG A 53 -0.89 -6.68 10.13
CA ARG A 53 -0.90 -6.93 8.69
C ARG A 53 -2.25 -7.49 8.24
N LYS A 54 -2.86 -6.88 7.23
CA LYS A 54 -4.03 -7.41 6.51
C LYS A 54 -3.63 -7.81 5.09
N ASP A 55 -3.93 -9.04 4.69
CA ASP A 55 -3.59 -9.57 3.36
C ASP A 55 -4.79 -9.51 2.39
N PHE A 56 -4.51 -9.11 1.15
CA PHE A 56 -5.46 -8.94 0.07
C PHE A 56 -4.98 -9.64 -1.21
N GLU A 57 -5.92 -10.11 -2.02
CA GLU A 57 -5.64 -10.79 -3.30
C GLU A 57 -6.09 -9.96 -4.52
N ASP A 58 -6.84 -8.88 -4.29
CA ASP A 58 -7.38 -8.03 -5.34
C ASP A 58 -7.27 -6.54 -4.98
N LEU A 59 -7.06 -5.73 -6.02
CA LEU A 59 -6.87 -4.29 -5.91
C LEU A 59 -8.09 -3.59 -5.30
N ALA A 60 -9.30 -4.00 -5.69
CA ALA A 60 -10.53 -3.35 -5.23
C ALA A 60 -10.72 -3.48 -3.70
N SER A 61 -10.42 -4.64 -3.12
CA SER A 61 -10.48 -4.86 -1.67
C SER A 61 -9.38 -4.09 -0.94
N PHE A 62 -8.18 -4.03 -1.52
CA PHE A 62 -7.06 -3.26 -0.98
C PHE A 62 -7.34 -1.75 -0.99
N GLU A 63 -7.87 -1.22 -2.09
CA GLU A 63 -8.28 0.18 -2.21
C GLU A 63 -9.44 0.53 -1.27
N SER A 64 -10.42 -0.38 -1.15
CA SER A 64 -11.54 -0.22 -0.21
C SER A 64 -11.02 -0.11 1.21
N TYR A 65 -10.09 -1.01 1.55
CA TYR A 65 -9.46 -1.04 2.86
C TYR A 65 -8.77 0.29 3.21
N ILE A 66 -7.93 0.79 2.30
CA ILE A 66 -7.21 2.04 2.50
C ILE A 66 -8.18 3.21 2.71
N ARG A 67 -9.22 3.30 1.87
CA ARG A 67 -10.24 4.34 1.98
C ARG A 67 -10.98 4.25 3.32
N ASP A 68 -11.38 3.05 3.71
CA ASP A 68 -12.16 2.85 4.94
C ASP A 68 -11.31 3.21 6.17
N GLU A 69 -9.99 2.97 6.17
CA GLU A 69 -9.07 3.41 7.23
C GLU A 69 -8.90 4.93 7.29
N THR A 70 -8.96 5.64 6.15
CA THR A 70 -9.08 7.10 6.14
C THR A 70 -10.36 7.55 6.82
N TRP A 71 -11.50 6.92 6.49
CA TRP A 71 -12.82 7.28 7.03
C TRP A 71 -12.92 7.01 8.53
N ASP A 72 -12.32 5.92 8.99
CA ASP A 72 -12.23 5.54 10.41
C ASP A 72 -11.15 6.32 11.16
N ASN A 73 -10.45 7.24 10.48
CA ASN A 73 -9.41 8.08 11.04
C ASN A 73 -8.19 7.29 11.56
N GLU A 74 -7.92 6.10 11.01
CA GLU A 74 -6.80 5.22 11.38
C GLU A 74 -5.68 5.14 10.31
N PHE A 75 -5.79 5.93 9.22
CA PHE A 75 -4.90 5.93 8.05
C PHE A 75 -3.38 6.01 8.34
N ASP A 76 -2.97 6.69 9.40
CA ASP A 76 -1.57 6.87 9.82
C ASP A 76 -1.04 5.72 10.69
N TYR A 77 -1.81 4.64 10.87
CA TYR A 77 -1.40 3.42 11.56
C TYR A 77 -2.01 2.18 10.90
N CYS A 78 -1.54 1.83 9.71
CA CYS A 78 -2.05 0.69 8.96
C CYS A 78 -0.94 -0.14 8.29
N HIS A 79 -1.21 -1.44 8.08
CA HIS A 79 -0.34 -2.35 7.33
C HIS A 79 -1.19 -3.23 6.42
N ALA A 80 -1.12 -2.97 5.11
CA ALA A 80 -1.81 -3.73 4.09
C ALA A 80 -0.82 -4.43 3.18
N HIS A 81 -1.09 -5.70 2.86
CA HIS A 81 -0.31 -6.50 1.95
C HIS A 81 -1.21 -6.99 0.82
N LEU A 82 -0.80 -6.79 -0.43
CA LEU A 82 -1.55 -7.18 -1.62
C LEU A 82 -0.71 -8.10 -2.49
N THR A 83 -1.22 -9.28 -2.82
CA THR A 83 -0.62 -10.18 -3.81
C THR A 83 -1.57 -10.36 -4.98
N TYR A 84 -1.18 -9.93 -6.18
CA TYR A 84 -2.07 -9.93 -7.34
C TYR A 84 -1.32 -10.14 -8.66
N TYR A 85 -2.08 -10.44 -9.71
CA TYR A 85 -1.60 -10.40 -11.08
C TYR A 85 -1.82 -9.00 -11.66
N PRO A 86 -0.76 -8.32 -12.17
CA PRO A 86 -0.92 -7.01 -12.75
C PRO A 86 -1.89 -7.02 -13.95
N PRO A 87 -2.72 -5.97 -14.14
CA PRO A 87 -3.71 -5.92 -15.21
C PRO A 87 -3.13 -6.14 -16.63
N PHE A 88 -1.91 -5.66 -16.87
CA PHE A 88 -1.25 -5.83 -18.17
C PHE A 88 -0.87 -7.29 -18.47
N VAL A 89 -0.65 -8.12 -17.43
CA VAL A 89 -0.40 -9.56 -17.59
C VAL A 89 -1.70 -10.26 -17.93
N LEU A 90 -2.75 -10.02 -17.13
CA LEU A 90 -4.09 -10.60 -17.34
C LEU A 90 -4.63 -10.28 -18.74
N LYS A 91 -4.45 -9.04 -19.19
CA LYS A 91 -4.83 -8.61 -20.53
C LYS A 91 -4.06 -9.32 -21.65
N GLU A 92 -2.78 -9.64 -21.45
CA GLU A 92 -1.98 -10.36 -22.46
C GLU A 92 -2.40 -11.84 -22.58
N VAL A 93 -2.95 -12.42 -21.52
CA VAL A 93 -3.40 -13.82 -21.49
C VAL A 93 -4.92 -13.99 -21.62
N HIS A 94 -5.66 -12.90 -21.83
CA HIS A 94 -7.13 -12.89 -21.90
C HIS A 94 -7.80 -13.51 -20.65
N ASP A 95 -7.31 -13.13 -19.47
CA ASP A 95 -7.77 -13.59 -18.16
C ASP A 95 -7.61 -15.11 -17.92
N ASP A 96 -6.84 -15.79 -18.77
CA ASP A 96 -6.52 -17.21 -18.64
C ASP A 96 -5.13 -17.40 -18.03
N ILE A 97 -5.09 -17.66 -16.72
CA ILE A 97 -3.87 -17.82 -15.93
C ILE A 97 -3.00 -18.97 -16.46
N GLU A 98 -3.58 -20.00 -17.07
CA GLU A 98 -2.82 -21.13 -17.63
C GLU A 98 -2.01 -20.73 -18.87
N LYS A 99 -2.38 -19.62 -19.53
CA LYS A 99 -1.66 -19.09 -20.70
C LYS A 99 -0.49 -18.17 -20.33
N ILE A 100 -0.22 -17.98 -19.04
CA ILE A 100 0.91 -17.17 -18.59
C ILE A 100 2.22 -17.80 -19.08
N LYS A 101 2.98 -17.02 -19.84
CA LYS A 101 4.27 -17.47 -20.35
C LYS A 101 5.28 -17.48 -19.20
N PRO A 102 6.17 -18.48 -19.10
CA PRO A 102 7.24 -18.50 -18.11
C PRO A 102 8.18 -17.30 -18.19
N THR A 103 8.20 -16.59 -19.32
CA THR A 103 9.00 -15.38 -19.52
C THR A 103 8.34 -14.10 -18.97
N MET A 104 7.10 -14.16 -18.50
CA MET A 104 6.41 -13.05 -17.84
C MET A 104 6.79 -12.99 -16.37
N ASN A 105 8.02 -12.58 -16.08
CA ASN A 105 8.55 -12.48 -14.72
C ASN A 105 9.62 -11.36 -14.65
N LYS A 106 10.31 -11.21 -13.51
CA LYS A 106 11.33 -10.18 -13.31
C LYS A 106 12.44 -10.15 -14.37
N ASN A 107 12.78 -11.28 -14.98
CA ASN A 107 13.87 -11.37 -15.95
C ASN A 107 13.50 -10.73 -17.30
N SER A 108 12.20 -10.49 -17.55
CA SER A 108 11.74 -9.81 -18.75
C SER A 108 11.79 -8.29 -18.58
N SER A 109 12.59 -7.64 -19.43
CA SER A 109 12.66 -6.17 -19.49
C SER A 109 11.29 -5.54 -19.81
N LYS A 110 10.49 -6.19 -20.67
CA LYS A 110 9.11 -5.75 -20.98
C LYS A 110 8.23 -5.79 -19.73
N PHE A 111 8.31 -6.89 -18.96
CA PHE A 111 7.55 -7.05 -17.72
C PHE A 111 7.92 -5.98 -16.70
N ARG A 112 9.21 -5.78 -16.43
CA ARG A 112 9.71 -4.76 -15.48
C ARG A 112 9.24 -3.35 -15.86
N ARG A 113 9.37 -2.97 -17.13
CA ARG A 113 8.94 -1.65 -17.62
C ARG A 113 7.43 -1.46 -17.46
N ASN A 114 6.64 -2.47 -17.82
CA ASN A 114 5.18 -2.40 -17.69
C ASN A 114 4.75 -2.35 -16.23
N LEU A 115 5.43 -3.08 -15.35
CA LEU A 115 5.19 -3.07 -13.92
C LEU A 115 5.51 -1.70 -13.31
N GLN A 116 6.66 -1.13 -13.63
CA GLN A 116 7.02 0.21 -13.14
C GLN A 116 6.02 1.27 -13.62
N HIS A 117 5.59 1.20 -14.88
CA HIS A 117 4.53 2.08 -15.40
C HIS A 117 3.20 1.88 -14.64
N HIS A 118 2.83 0.64 -14.36
CA HIS A 118 1.63 0.32 -13.59
C HIS A 118 1.70 0.88 -12.17
N ILE A 119 2.83 0.71 -11.47
CA ILE A 119 3.03 1.25 -10.11
C ILE A 119 2.84 2.78 -10.09
N GLN A 120 3.48 3.49 -11.01
CA GLN A 120 3.46 4.96 -11.04
C GLN A 120 2.16 5.57 -11.55
N ARG A 121 1.46 4.90 -12.48
CA ARG A 121 0.28 5.48 -13.17
C ARG A 121 -1.05 4.96 -12.64
N HIS A 122 -1.03 3.87 -11.90
CA HIS A 122 -2.24 3.25 -11.37
C HIS A 122 -2.09 3.09 -9.87
N LEU A 123 -1.25 2.18 -9.38
CA LEU A 123 -1.20 1.83 -7.96
C LEU A 123 -1.04 3.04 -7.03
N ILE A 124 0.00 3.86 -7.22
CA ILE A 124 0.25 5.03 -6.37
C ILE A 124 -0.86 6.08 -6.53
N LEU A 125 -1.26 6.39 -7.77
CA LEU A 125 -2.29 7.40 -8.04
C LEU A 125 -3.68 6.99 -7.55
N GLU A 126 -4.00 5.70 -7.58
CA GLU A 126 -5.27 5.15 -7.10
C GLU A 126 -5.27 5.10 -5.57
N MET A 127 -4.14 4.75 -4.94
CA MET A 127 -3.97 4.86 -3.48
C MET A 127 -4.11 6.29 -2.97
N GLU A 128 -3.45 7.27 -3.60
CA GLU A 128 -3.57 8.69 -3.26
C GLU A 128 -5.04 9.16 -3.32
N LYS A 129 -5.75 8.78 -4.38
CA LYS A 129 -7.19 9.06 -4.52
C LYS A 129 -8.04 8.39 -3.44
N CYS A 130 -7.74 7.16 -3.06
CA CYS A 130 -8.48 6.43 -2.03
C CYS A 130 -8.25 7.01 -0.64
N CYS A 131 -7.00 7.36 -0.34
CA CYS A 131 -6.58 7.95 0.94
C CYS A 131 -7.11 9.36 1.14
N GLY A 132 -7.28 10.12 0.06
CA GLY A 132 -7.75 11.50 0.13
C GLY A 132 -6.69 12.52 0.58
N PHE A 133 -5.43 12.13 0.74
CA PHE A 133 -4.28 12.99 1.04
C PHE A 133 -3.16 12.80 0.00
N GLU A 134 -2.24 13.76 -0.09
CA GLU A 134 -1.16 13.74 -1.08
C GLU A 134 -0.08 12.74 -0.67
N MET A 135 0.36 11.89 -1.61
CA MET A 135 1.45 10.93 -1.40
C MET A 135 2.62 11.31 -2.31
N ASP A 136 3.67 11.91 -1.75
CA ASP A 136 4.88 12.26 -2.50
C ASP A 136 5.93 11.15 -2.37
N PHE A 137 5.62 10.01 -2.99
CA PHE A 137 6.61 8.96 -3.15
C PHE A 137 7.68 9.42 -4.14
N GLY A 138 8.84 9.80 -3.61
CA GLY A 138 9.99 10.20 -4.39
C GLY A 138 10.59 9.06 -5.25
N LYS A 139 11.91 9.10 -5.46
CA LYS A 139 12.57 8.05 -6.27
C LYS A 139 12.60 6.72 -5.52
N ALA A 140 12.08 5.68 -6.17
CA ALA A 140 12.17 4.31 -5.68
C ALA A 140 13.63 3.88 -5.47
N LYS A 141 13.93 3.29 -4.32
CA LYS A 141 15.15 2.51 -4.10
C LYS A 141 14.91 1.10 -4.67
N MET A 142 15.68 0.72 -5.69
CA MET A 142 15.56 -0.59 -6.33
C MET A 142 16.63 -1.54 -5.79
N GLU A 143 16.20 -2.69 -5.30
CA GLU A 143 17.05 -3.79 -4.86
C GLU A 143 16.78 -5.00 -5.75
N GLU A 144 17.78 -5.38 -6.55
CA GLU A 144 17.70 -6.57 -7.40
C GLU A 144 18.51 -7.71 -6.78
N THR A 145 17.84 -8.83 -6.57
CA THR A 145 18.44 -10.10 -6.18
C THR A 145 18.28 -11.11 -7.31
N PRO A 146 19.01 -12.24 -7.30
CA PRO A 146 18.82 -13.30 -8.29
C PRO A 146 17.39 -13.83 -8.35
N LYS A 147 16.65 -13.80 -7.24
CA LYS A 147 15.28 -14.31 -7.13
C LYS A 147 14.21 -13.25 -7.34
N ASN A 148 14.40 -12.06 -6.79
CA ASN A 148 13.37 -11.01 -6.75
C ASN A 148 13.93 -9.63 -7.13
N ILE A 149 13.06 -8.75 -7.63
CA ILE A 149 13.32 -7.31 -7.67
C ILE A 149 12.33 -6.65 -6.72
N ILE A 150 12.85 -5.73 -5.91
CA ILE A 150 12.09 -4.98 -4.91
C ILE A 150 12.26 -3.49 -5.22
N TRP A 151 11.15 -2.76 -5.27
CA TRP A 151 11.11 -1.31 -5.32
C TRP A 151 10.55 -0.79 -4.01
N ARG A 152 11.34 0.01 -3.30
CA ARG A 152 10.95 0.67 -2.05
C ARG A 152 10.71 2.14 -2.29
N TYR A 153 9.52 2.59 -1.93
CA TYR A 153 9.13 3.99 -1.92
C TYR A 153 8.91 4.39 -0.47
N GLU A 154 9.35 5.59 -0.13
CA GLU A 154 9.29 6.14 1.21
C GLU A 154 8.83 7.58 1.05
N ASP A 155 7.79 7.94 1.80
CA ASP A 155 7.27 9.30 1.89
C ASP A 155 7.21 9.69 3.37
N SER A 156 7.98 10.71 3.71
CA SER A 156 8.07 11.30 5.06
C SER A 156 7.76 12.79 5.00
N GLY A 157 6.99 13.22 3.99
CA GLY A 157 6.52 14.59 3.84
C GLY A 157 5.34 14.93 4.75
N ASP A 158 4.75 16.10 4.51
CA ASP A 158 3.64 16.64 5.29
C ASP A 158 2.26 16.20 4.70
N HIS A 159 2.25 15.27 3.73
CA HIS A 159 1.06 14.67 3.07
C HIS A 159 0.00 15.66 2.53
N GLY A 160 0.41 16.90 2.26
CA GLY A 160 -0.46 18.00 1.81
C GLY A 160 -1.13 18.80 2.93
N PHE A 161 -0.81 18.52 4.20
CA PHE A 161 -1.33 19.24 5.37
C PHE A 161 -0.40 20.37 5.83
N PRO A 162 -0.95 21.46 6.41
CA PRO A 162 -0.14 22.49 7.01
C PRO A 162 0.45 22.01 8.35
N LYS A 163 1.74 22.28 8.59
CA LYS A 163 2.46 21.91 9.82
C LYS A 163 1.77 22.32 11.12
N GLU A 164 1.11 23.48 11.11
CA GLU A 164 0.34 23.96 12.27
C GLU A 164 -0.77 22.98 12.69
N GLU A 165 -1.35 22.26 11.74
CA GLU A 165 -2.42 21.29 11.97
C GLU A 165 -1.85 19.93 12.41
N GLU A 166 -0.76 19.47 11.79
CA GLU A 166 -0.04 18.26 12.21
C GLU A 166 0.46 18.39 13.66
N ASP A 167 1.07 19.52 14.02
CA ASP A 167 1.57 19.79 15.37
C ASP A 167 0.43 19.93 16.38
N LYS A 168 -0.69 20.54 15.98
CA LYS A 168 -1.88 20.68 16.84
C LYS A 168 -2.44 19.31 17.26
N PHE A 169 -2.40 18.32 16.37
CA PHE A 169 -2.88 16.98 16.66
C PHE A 169 -1.76 15.98 16.97
N ASN A 170 -0.50 16.43 16.97
CA ASN A 170 0.71 15.62 17.09
C ASN A 170 0.66 14.38 16.20
N ARG A 171 0.35 14.61 14.92
CA ARG A 171 0.02 13.57 13.95
C ARG A 171 0.96 13.63 12.76
N HIS A 172 2.14 13.07 12.98
CA HIS A 172 3.20 12.92 12.00
C HIS A 172 3.31 11.44 11.65
N TRP A 173 3.39 11.09 10.37
CA TRP A 173 3.58 9.70 9.95
C TRP A 173 4.39 9.62 8.66
N LYS A 174 5.00 8.46 8.45
CA LYS A 174 5.66 8.10 7.20
C LYS A 174 4.89 6.98 6.50
N LEU A 175 5.00 6.97 5.19
CA LEU A 175 4.46 5.93 4.33
C LEU A 175 5.62 5.14 3.73
N GLU A 176 5.52 3.82 3.83
CA GLU A 176 6.44 2.88 3.19
C GLU A 176 5.64 2.01 2.24
N LEU A 177 6.05 2.00 0.96
CA LEU A 177 5.47 1.15 -0.07
C LEU A 177 6.58 0.29 -0.67
N GLU A 178 6.50 -1.02 -0.46
CA GLU A 178 7.39 -2.00 -1.07
C GLU A 178 6.64 -2.79 -2.14
N VAL A 179 7.12 -2.75 -3.38
CA VAL A 179 6.58 -3.56 -4.47
C VAL A 179 7.64 -4.57 -4.90
N SER A 180 7.30 -5.85 -4.91
CA SER A 180 8.22 -6.91 -5.32
C SER A 180 7.65 -7.82 -6.40
N CYS A 181 8.53 -8.33 -7.25
CA CYS A 181 8.23 -9.37 -8.23
C CYS A 181 9.35 -10.42 -8.23
N ASN A 182 9.00 -11.66 -8.58
CA ASN A 182 9.92 -12.80 -8.56
C ASN A 182 10.26 -13.30 -9.98
N ASN A 183 11.13 -14.30 -10.05
CA ASN A 183 11.61 -14.93 -11.29
C ASN A 183 10.78 -16.13 -11.75
N GLU A 184 9.81 -16.59 -10.97
CA GLU A 184 9.06 -17.82 -11.21
C GLU A 184 7.70 -17.54 -11.86
N ASN A 185 7.03 -16.46 -11.45
CA ASN A 185 5.70 -16.11 -11.88
C ASN A 185 5.52 -14.57 -11.99
N PRO A 186 4.46 -14.10 -12.67
CA PRO A 186 4.16 -12.67 -12.77
C PRO A 186 3.46 -12.09 -11.54
N LEU A 187 3.39 -12.81 -10.42
CA LEU A 187 2.75 -12.25 -9.22
C LEU A 187 3.56 -11.06 -8.71
N VAL A 188 2.82 -10.04 -8.33
CA VAL A 188 3.36 -8.83 -7.71
C VAL A 188 2.84 -8.78 -6.29
N GLN A 189 3.77 -8.56 -5.37
CA GLN A 189 3.49 -8.36 -3.96
C GLN A 189 3.69 -6.89 -3.64
N VAL A 190 2.75 -6.30 -2.94
CA VAL A 190 2.76 -4.91 -2.50
C VAL A 190 2.62 -4.94 -0.99
N ASP A 191 3.52 -4.26 -0.28
CA ASP A 191 3.50 -4.09 1.16
C ASP A 191 3.40 -2.58 1.43
N TYR A 192 2.25 -2.14 1.94
CA TYR A 192 1.98 -0.75 2.29
C TYR A 192 1.91 -0.61 3.81
N LYS A 193 2.66 0.35 4.34
CA LYS A 193 2.67 0.68 5.78
C LYS A 193 2.55 2.19 5.97
N ALA A 194 1.68 2.58 6.88
CA ALA A 194 1.67 3.91 7.47
C ALA A 194 2.10 3.80 8.93
N ILE A 195 3.15 4.53 9.30
CA ILE A 195 3.79 4.41 10.61
C ILE A 195 3.94 5.81 11.21
N PRO A 196 3.41 6.06 12.42
CA PRO A 196 3.61 7.34 13.11
C PRO A 196 5.11 7.62 13.38
N VAL A 197 5.50 8.89 13.30
CA VAL A 197 6.87 9.40 13.52
C VAL A 197 6.94 10.19 14.82
#